data_AF-X1QWZ4-F1
#
_entry.id   AF-X1QWZ4-F1
#
_cell.length_a   1.000
_cell.length_b   1.000
_cell.length_c   1.000
_cell.angle_alpha   90.00
_cell.angle_beta   90.00
_cell.angle_gamma   90.00
#
_symmetry.space_group_name_H-M   'P 1'
#
loop_
_entity.id
_entity.type
_entity.pdbx_description
1 polymer ?
#
loop_
_entity_poly.entity_id
_entity_poly.type
_entity_poly.pdbx_seq_one_letter_code
_entity_poly.pdbx_strand_id
1 'polypeptide(L)'
;MPFPVKAIQVDGGSEFEAVFEEECQRRGIKLFVLPPRSPKLNGAVERAHRTHTEEFYEVTEGSFDLSELREELLEWEQVYNTVRPHQALGYVTPLKFLEQRKDCQRKEVMCH
;
A
#
# COMPACT_ATOMS: atom_id res chain seq x y z
N MET A 1 -0.95 2.17 10.86
CA MET A 1 -0.16 1.04 10.34
C MET A 1 0.13 0.05 11.46
N PRO A 2 -0.21 -1.24 11.29
CA PRO A 2 -0.18 -2.20 12.39
C PRO A 2 1.22 -2.79 12.71
N PHE A 3 2.28 -2.36 12.01
CA PHE A 3 3.67 -2.83 12.18
C PHE A 3 4.67 -1.72 11.81
N PRO A 4 5.91 -1.77 12.32
CA PRO A 4 6.97 -0.83 11.92
C PRO A 4 7.42 -1.10 10.48
N VAL A 5 7.58 -0.03 9.70
CA VAL A 5 8.11 -0.09 8.33
C VAL A 5 9.63 -0.26 8.42
N LYS A 6 10.15 -1.36 7.85
CA LYS A 6 11.60 -1.67 7.84
C LYS A 6 12.29 -1.27 6.54
N ALA A 7 11.53 -1.28 5.45
CA ALA A 7 12.02 -1.01 4.13
C ALA A 7 10.90 -0.51 3.22
N ILE A 8 11.28 0.25 2.20
CA ILE A 8 10.41 0.72 1.12
C ILE A 8 11.06 0.32 -0.20
N GLN A 9 10.24 -0.18 -1.13
CA GLN A 9 10.64 -0.40 -2.51
C GLN A 9 10.06 0.73 -3.36
N VAL A 10 10.88 1.35 -4.19
CA VAL A 10 10.49 2.42 -5.13
C VAL A 10 10.95 2.07 -6.54
N ASP A 11 10.32 2.67 -7.54
CA ASP A 11 10.90 2.67 -8.88
C ASP A 11 12.03 3.71 -8.99
N GLY A 12 12.70 3.77 -10.14
CA GLY A 12 13.79 4.72 -10.38
C GLY A 12 13.32 6.13 -10.70
N GLY A 13 12.13 6.55 -10.23
CA GLY A 13 11.62 7.90 -10.38
C GLY A 13 12.44 8.90 -9.54
N SER A 14 12.73 10.06 -10.12
CA SER A 14 13.52 11.12 -9.46
C SER A 14 12.83 11.70 -8.23
N GLU A 15 11.51 11.54 -8.10
CA GLU A 15 10.73 11.94 -6.93
C GLU A 15 11.12 11.19 -5.65
N PHE A 16 11.78 10.03 -5.78
CA PHE A 16 12.26 9.22 -4.65
C PHE A 16 13.74 9.43 -4.34
N GLU A 17 14.41 10.36 -5.03
CA GLU A 17 15.81 10.70 -4.81
C GLU A 17 15.97 11.81 -3.75
N ALA A 18 17.21 12.03 -3.30
CA ALA A 18 17.61 13.15 -2.44
C ALA A 18 16.84 13.23 -1.11
N VAL A 19 15.85 14.13 -1.00
CA VAL A 19 15.14 14.41 0.26
C VAL A 19 14.43 13.15 0.78
N PHE A 20 13.90 12.32 -0.11
CA PHE A 20 13.24 11.08 0.27
C PHE A 20 14.23 10.03 0.81
N GLU A 21 15.40 9.91 0.17
CA GLU A 21 16.48 9.02 0.60
C GLU A 21 17.03 9.43 1.98
N GLU A 22 17.27 10.73 2.16
CA GLU A 22 17.75 11.30 3.42
C GLU A 22 16.76 11.02 4.56
N GLU A 23 15.47 11.21 4.31
CA GLU A 23 14.44 10.96 5.31
C GLU A 23 14.30 9.47 5.63
N CYS A 24 14.41 8.59 4.64
CA CYS A 24 14.46 7.14 4.86
C CYS A 24 15.66 6.75 5.74
N GLN A 25 16.84 7.29 5.43
CA GLN A 25 18.06 7.05 6.20
C GLN A 25 17.91 7.55 7.65
N ARG A 26 17.38 8.77 7.84
CA ARG A 26 17.13 9.36 9.16
C ARG A 26 16.18 8.52 10.01
N ARG A 27 15.20 7.88 9.39
CA ARG A 27 14.24 6.98 10.05
C ARG A 27 14.71 5.52 10.17
N GLY A 28 15.89 5.19 9.63
CA GLY A 28 16.40 3.82 9.60
C GLY A 28 15.62 2.88 8.69
N ILE A 29 14.92 3.42 7.69
CA ILE A 29 14.13 2.68 6.69
C ILE A 29 15.04 2.38 5.51
N LYS A 30 15.17 1.10 5.14
CA LYS A 30 15.96 0.70 3.96
C LYS A 30 15.22 1.04 2.67
N LEU A 31 15.87 1.73 1.75
CA LEU A 31 15.31 1.99 0.42
C LEU A 31 15.83 0.97 -0.60
N PHE A 32 14.93 0.37 -1.38
CA PHE A 32 15.24 -0.52 -2.49
C PHE A 32 14.73 0.07 -3.79
N VAL A 33 15.65 0.56 -4.63
CA VAL A 33 15.33 1.08 -5.96
C VAL A 33 15.28 -0.07 -6.96
N LEU A 34 14.17 -0.20 -7.68
CA LEU A 34 14.03 -1.21 -8.71
C LEU A 34 15.01 -0.98 -9.88
N PRO A 35 15.64 -2.04 -10.41
CA PRO A 35 16.50 -1.89 -11.57
C PRO A 35 15.70 -1.38 -12.78
N PRO A 36 16.30 -0.52 -13.63
CA PRO A 36 15.62 0.00 -14.81
C PRO A 36 15.03 -1.12 -15.68
N ARG A 37 13.85 -0.86 -16.26
CA ARG A 37 13.13 -1.79 -17.16
C ARG A 37 12.69 -3.10 -16.47
N SER A 38 12.30 -3.04 -15.20
CA SER A 38 11.80 -4.19 -14.43
C SER A 38 10.31 -4.10 -14.05
N PRO A 39 9.39 -3.93 -15.01
CA PRO A 39 7.96 -3.71 -14.73
C PRO A 39 7.33 -4.88 -13.96
N LYS A 40 7.84 -6.10 -14.14
CA LYS A 40 7.39 -7.29 -13.42
C LYS A 40 7.49 -7.16 -11.89
N LEU A 41 8.43 -6.35 -11.39
CA LEU A 41 8.63 -6.14 -9.95
C LEU A 41 7.66 -5.10 -9.37
N ASN A 42 7.01 -4.29 -10.21
CA ASN A 42 6.05 -3.26 -9.80
C ASN A 42 4.59 -3.68 -10.01
N GLY A 43 4.34 -4.88 -10.54
CA GLY A 43 2.99 -5.30 -10.93
C GLY A 43 1.94 -5.29 -9.80
N ALA A 44 2.35 -5.41 -8.54
CA ALA A 44 1.42 -5.30 -7.41
C ALA A 44 0.93 -3.85 -7.22
N VAL A 45 1.83 -2.87 -7.34
CA VAL A 45 1.52 -1.44 -7.26
C VAL A 45 0.68 -1.03 -8.46
N GLU A 46 1.07 -1.45 -9.67
CA GLU A 46 0.32 -1.19 -10.90
C GLU A 46 -1.11 -1.75 -10.83
N ARG A 47 -1.28 -2.97 -10.29
CA ARG A 47 -2.61 -3.57 -10.07
C ARG A 47 -3.43 -2.78 -9.04
N ALA A 48 -2.79 -2.27 -7.99
CA ALA A 48 -3.46 -1.44 -7.01
C ALA A 48 -3.93 -0.12 -7.66
N HIS A 49 -3.05 0.58 -8.39
CA HIS A 49 -3.40 1.81 -9.12
C HIS A 49 -4.56 1.59 -10.07
N ARG A 50 -4.53 0.52 -10.88
CA ARG A 50 -5.64 0.19 -11.78
C ARG A 50 -6.96 0.00 -11.03
N THR A 51 -6.92 -0.66 -9.86
CA THR A 51 -8.13 -0.83 -9.03
C THR A 51 -8.68 0.52 -8.55
N HIS A 52 -7.83 1.47 -8.17
CA HIS A 52 -8.29 2.82 -7.79
C HIS A 52 -8.87 3.57 -9.00
N THR A 53 -8.26 3.42 -10.19
CA THR A 53 -8.81 4.00 -11.42
C THR A 53 -10.20 3.44 -11.71
N GLU A 54 -10.33 2.13 -11.82
CA GLU A 54 -11.57 1.44 -12.23
C GLU A 54 -12.69 1.53 -11.18
N GLU A 55 -12.36 1.54 -9.89
CA GLU A 55 -13.36 1.46 -8.80
C GLU A 55 -13.58 2.76 -8.02
N PHE A 56 -12.74 3.79 -8.22
CA PHE A 56 -12.92 5.10 -7.59
C PHE A 56 -12.99 6.21 -8.65
N TYR A 57 -11.91 6.46 -9.37
CA TYR A 57 -11.81 7.63 -10.24
C TYR A 57 -12.76 7.61 -11.45
N GLU A 58 -13.05 6.44 -12.01
CA GLU A 58 -13.93 6.31 -13.19
C GLU A 58 -15.43 6.27 -12.84
N VAL A 59 -15.78 6.03 -11.58
CA VAL A 59 -17.17 5.78 -11.14
C VAL A 59 -17.69 6.79 -10.12
N THR A 60 -16.82 7.60 -9.53
CA THR A 60 -17.20 8.64 -8.56
C THR A 60 -17.46 9.94 -9.29
N GLU A 61 -18.69 10.44 -9.21
CA GLU A 61 -19.04 11.79 -9.67
C GLU A 61 -18.55 12.80 -8.62
N GLY A 62 -17.26 13.13 -8.66
CA GLY A 62 -16.62 14.09 -7.77
C GLY A 62 -16.35 15.44 -8.44
N SER A 63 -16.16 16.48 -7.64
CA SER A 63 -15.57 17.72 -8.15
C SER A 63 -14.06 17.52 -8.38
N PHE A 64 -13.48 18.31 -9.27
CA PHE A 64 -12.01 18.38 -9.41
C PHE A 64 -11.35 19.24 -8.32
N ASP A 65 -12.08 19.60 -7.26
CA ASP A 65 -11.49 20.24 -6.10
C ASP A 65 -10.67 19.24 -5.28
N LEU A 66 -9.44 19.61 -4.95
CA LEU A 66 -8.50 18.72 -4.28
C LEU A 66 -8.89 18.42 -2.83
N SER A 67 -9.67 19.29 -2.17
CA SER A 67 -10.11 19.06 -0.80
C SER A 67 -11.22 18.02 -0.76
N GLU A 68 -12.24 18.19 -1.61
CA GLU A 68 -13.36 17.24 -1.73
C GLU A 68 -12.86 15.86 -2.19
N LEU A 69 -12.04 15.82 -3.25
CA LEU A 69 -11.47 14.56 -3.76
C LEU A 69 -10.65 13.82 -2.71
N ARG A 70 -9.95 14.54 -1.82
CA ARG A 70 -9.18 13.94 -0.73
C ARG A 70 -10.09 13.25 0.28
N GLU A 71 -11.20 13.88 0.66
CA GLU A 71 -12.15 13.31 1.62
C GLU A 71 -12.79 12.04 1.05
N GLU A 72 -13.28 12.10 -0.19
CA GLU A 72 -13.85 10.95 -0.89
C GLU A 72 -12.84 9.79 -1.04
N LEU A 73 -11.59 10.11 -1.39
CA LEU A 73 -10.53 9.10 -1.52
C LEU A 73 -10.23 8.42 -0.19
N LEU A 74 -10.21 9.16 0.92
CA LEU A 74 -9.98 8.59 2.26
C LEU A 74 -11.12 7.64 2.67
N GLU A 75 -12.36 8.01 2.38
CA GLU A 75 -13.52 7.15 2.63
C GLU A 75 -13.45 5.88 1.77
N TRP A 76 -13.10 6.01 0.50
CA TRP A 76 -12.92 4.86 -0.39
C TRP A 76 -11.77 3.95 0.07
N GLU A 77 -10.64 4.50 0.51
CA GLU A 77 -9.52 3.74 1.07
C GLU A 77 -9.95 2.96 2.33
N GLN A 78 -10.81 3.54 3.15
CA GLN A 78 -11.37 2.84 4.31
C GLN A 78 -12.23 1.65 3.87
N VAL A 79 -13.08 1.82 2.86
CA VAL A 79 -13.88 0.73 2.28
C VAL A 79 -12.98 -0.35 1.69
N TYR A 80 -11.98 0.03 0.90
CA TYR A 80 -11.00 -0.86 0.28
C TYR A 80 -10.25 -1.71 1.33
N ASN A 81 -9.80 -1.09 2.42
CA ASN A 81 -9.01 -1.78 3.44
C ASN A 81 -9.84 -2.59 4.44
N THR A 82 -11.10 -2.23 4.68
CA THR A 82 -11.89 -2.80 5.80
C THR A 82 -13.16 -3.55 5.39
N VAL A 83 -13.71 -3.28 4.20
CA VAL A 83 -14.97 -3.87 3.71
C VAL A 83 -14.76 -4.74 2.46
N ARG A 84 -13.93 -4.30 1.51
CA ARG A 84 -13.70 -4.99 0.23
C ARG A 84 -12.94 -6.32 0.42
N PRO A 85 -13.50 -7.48 -0.01
CA PRO A 85 -12.80 -8.76 0.04
C PRO A 85 -11.85 -8.91 -1.16
N HIS A 86 -10.66 -9.48 -0.93
CA HIS A 86 -9.64 -9.63 -1.97
C HIS A 86 -9.39 -11.10 -2.28
N GLN A 87 -9.56 -11.51 -3.54
CA GLN A 87 -9.32 -12.90 -3.96
C GLN A 87 -7.88 -13.36 -3.63
N ALA A 88 -6.89 -12.51 -3.84
CA ALA A 88 -5.49 -12.80 -3.53
C ALA A 88 -5.23 -13.03 -2.03
N LEU A 89 -6.15 -12.60 -1.16
CA LEU A 89 -6.10 -12.79 0.29
C LEU A 89 -7.06 -13.89 0.77
N GLY A 90 -7.63 -14.70 -0.13
CA GLY A 90 -8.64 -15.70 0.25
C GLY A 90 -10.00 -15.09 0.61
N TYR A 91 -10.37 -14.00 -0.06
CA TYR A 91 -11.63 -13.26 0.14
C TYR A 91 -11.81 -12.64 1.52
N VAL A 92 -10.72 -12.39 2.26
CA VAL A 92 -10.73 -11.47 3.40
C VAL A 92 -10.29 -10.07 2.98
N THR A 93 -10.57 -9.09 3.84
CA THR A 93 -10.13 -7.71 3.66
C THR A 93 -8.64 -7.55 4.01
N PRO A 94 -7.95 -6.54 3.48
CA PRO A 94 -6.57 -6.25 3.84
C PRO A 94 -6.36 -6.14 5.36
N LEU A 95 -7.25 -5.45 6.09
CA LEU A 95 -7.16 -5.33 7.54
C LEU A 95 -7.23 -6.71 8.23
N LYS A 96 -8.24 -7.53 7.90
CA LYS A 96 -8.39 -8.87 8.48
C LYS A 96 -7.19 -9.77 8.18
N PHE A 97 -6.64 -9.69 6.97
CA PHE A 97 -5.43 -10.43 6.62
C PHE A 97 -4.24 -10.05 7.51
N LEU A 98 -4.06 -8.76 7.78
CA LEU A 98 -3.00 -8.28 8.67
C LEU A 98 -3.19 -8.73 10.12
N GLU A 99 -4.43 -8.72 10.62
CA GLU A 99 -4.78 -9.22 11.95
C GLU A 99 -4.47 -10.72 12.09
N GLN A 100 -4.91 -11.54 11.13
CA GLN A 100 -4.66 -12.98 11.10
C GLN A 100 -3.16 -13.30 11.05
N ARG A 101 -2.36 -12.53 10.29
CA ARG A 101 -0.91 -12.70 10.26
C ARG A 101 -0.24 -12.39 11.59
N LYS A 102 -0.70 -11.36 12.30
CA LYS A 102 -0.22 -11.07 13.66
C LYS A 102 -0.52 -12.22 14.62
N ASP A 103 -1.70 -12.81 14.51
CA ASP A 103 -2.09 -13.94 15.37
C ASP A 103 -1.22 -15.16 15.10
N CYS A 104 -0.92 -15.44 13.83
CA CYS A 104 -0.03 -16.53 13.43
C CYS A 104 1.40 -16.31 13.98
N GLN A 105 1.96 -15.11 13.79
CA GLN A 105 3.29 -14.76 14.32
C GLN A 105 3.36 -14.85 15.85
N ARG A 106 2.28 -14.47 16.57
CA ARG A 106 2.23 -14.61 18.03
C ARG A 106 2.18 -16.07 18.49
N LYS A 107 1.51 -16.95 17.72
CA LYS A 107 1.42 -18.39 18.04
C LYS A 107 2.72 -19.14 17.73
N GLU A 108 3.44 -18.76 16.68
CA GLU A 108 4.75 -19.36 16.34
C GLU A 108 5.86 -19.00 17.36
N VAL A 109 5.72 -17.89 18.10
CA VAL A 109 6.70 -17.48 19.14
C VAL A 109 6.52 -18.25 20.46
N MET A 110 5.49 -19.09 20.58
CA MET A 110 5.43 -20.10 21.65
C MET A 110 6.24 -21.35 21.22
N CYS A 111 7.57 -21.23 21.17
CA CYS A 111 8.43 -22.42 21.16
C CYS A 111 8.44 -23.06 22.55
N HIS A 112 8.42 -24.40 22.58
CA HIS A 112 8.93 -25.20 23.70
C HIS A 112 10.46 -25.20 23.69
#